data_AF-A0A1E1WHK6-F1
#
_entry.id   AF-A0A1E1WHK6-F1
#
_cell.length_a   1.000
_cell.length_b   1.000
_cell.length_c   1.000
_cell.angle_alpha   90.00
_cell.angle_beta   90.00
_cell.angle_gamma   90.00
#
_symmetry.space_group_name_H-M   'P 1'
#
loop_
_entity.id
_entity.type
_entity.pdbx_description
1 polymer ?
#
loop_
_entity_poly.entity_id
_entity_poly.type
_entity_poly.pdbx_seq_one_letter_code
_entity_poly.pdbx_strand_id
1 'polypeptide(L)'
;EKFLELLFQTLPLYTAEYGARLLGIKTRLSLITADQRIRAMNKVLKFFSMKEFRFETGNVRRLRARLSPADAKIYNLDVQTINWDDHYRNFVKGTRRYLLGEKDQDLQEAKRHITRMRFLHNAVVLFTVVGFIRLLLRHPVIKEIVYGFFALLMSLLHSAYMRVTAQ
;
A
#
# COMPACT_ATOMS: atom_id res chain seq x y z
N GLU A 1 -3.60 -0.46 -18.64
CA GLU A 1 -4.38 -0.05 -17.44
C GLU A 1 -5.61 -0.92 -17.22
N LYS A 2 -6.63 -0.88 -18.08
CA LYS A 2 -7.90 -1.65 -17.88
C LYS A 2 -7.72 -3.16 -17.66
N PHE A 3 -6.74 -3.78 -18.32
CA PHE A 3 -6.44 -5.21 -18.13
C PHE A 3 -5.89 -5.51 -16.73
N LEU A 4 -4.99 -4.67 -16.20
CA LEU A 4 -4.45 -4.82 -14.85
C LEU A 4 -5.54 -4.57 -13.80
N GLU A 5 -6.39 -3.57 -14.04
CA GLU A 5 -7.56 -3.29 -13.21
C GLU A 5 -8.52 -4.50 -13.17
N LEU A 6 -8.80 -5.12 -14.32
CA LEU A 6 -9.62 -6.33 -14.37
C LEU A 6 -8.99 -7.48 -13.57
N LEU A 7 -7.71 -7.76 -13.79
CA LEU A 7 -7.01 -8.90 -13.18
C LEU A 7 -6.83 -8.76 -11.67
N PHE A 8 -6.44 -7.58 -11.20
CA PHE A 8 -6.04 -7.38 -9.80
C PHE A 8 -7.14 -6.77 -8.93
N GLN A 9 -8.09 -6.04 -9.52
CA GLN A 9 -9.15 -5.38 -8.77
C GLN A 9 -10.49 -6.11 -8.97
N THR A 10 -10.98 -6.19 -10.20
CA THR A 10 -12.34 -6.71 -10.46
C THR A 10 -12.46 -8.20 -10.20
N LEU A 11 -11.57 -9.01 -10.78
CA LEU A 11 -11.67 -10.47 -10.75
C LEU A 11 -11.57 -11.03 -9.33
N PRO A 12 -10.63 -10.60 -8.46
CA PRO A 12 -10.56 -11.08 -7.08
C PRO A 12 -11.77 -10.68 -6.25
N LEU A 13 -12.28 -9.44 -6.41
CA LEU A 13 -13.43 -8.97 -5.62
C LEU A 13 -14.72 -9.70 -6.01
N TYR A 14 -14.94 -9.94 -7.31
CA TYR A 14 -16.13 -10.65 -7.79
C TYR A 14 -16.07 -12.13 -7.40
N THR A 15 -14.91 -12.79 -7.58
CA THR A 15 -14.74 -14.19 -7.17
C THR A 15 -14.92 -14.38 -5.66
N ALA A 16 -14.41 -13.46 -4.84
CA ALA A 16 -14.62 -13.46 -3.40
C ALA A 16 -16.10 -13.25 -3.02
N GLU A 17 -16.83 -12.36 -3.71
CA GLU A 17 -18.26 -12.14 -3.47
C GLU A 17 -19.08 -13.39 -3.77
N TYR A 18 -18.88 -14.01 -4.94
CA TYR A 18 -19.59 -15.23 -5.32
C TYR A 18 -19.24 -16.38 -4.37
N GLY A 19 -17.96 -16.54 -4.01
CA GLY A 19 -17.53 -17.53 -3.01
C GLY A 19 -18.20 -17.31 -1.65
N ALA A 20 -18.24 -16.08 -1.16
CA ALA A 20 -18.91 -15.74 0.10
C ALA A 20 -20.41 -16.05 0.06
N ARG A 21 -21.08 -15.75 -1.07
CA ARG A 21 -22.51 -16.08 -1.26
C ARG A 21 -22.76 -17.59 -1.29
N LEU A 22 -21.91 -18.36 -1.96
CA LEU A 22 -21.99 -19.82 -1.98
C LEU A 22 -21.79 -20.43 -0.58
N LEU A 23 -20.93 -19.82 0.24
CA LEU A 23 -20.68 -20.22 1.62
C LEU A 23 -21.72 -19.65 2.62
N GLY A 24 -22.74 -18.92 2.15
CA GLY A 24 -23.76 -18.31 3.01
C GLY A 24 -23.26 -17.16 3.90
N ILE A 25 -22.06 -16.63 3.62
CA ILE A 25 -21.44 -15.55 4.40
C ILE A 25 -22.10 -14.23 4.00
N LYS A 26 -22.82 -13.61 4.95
CA LYS A 26 -23.41 -12.29 4.74
C LYS A 26 -22.34 -11.21 4.90
N THR A 27 -21.97 -10.56 3.79
CA THR A 27 -21.10 -9.39 3.81
C THR A 27 -21.92 -8.11 4.08
N ARG A 28 -21.40 -7.23 4.95
CA ARG A 28 -22.06 -5.94 5.27
C ARG A 28 -22.08 -4.97 4.08
N LEU A 29 -21.10 -5.09 3.19
CA LEU A 29 -20.99 -4.34 1.94
C LEU A 29 -20.67 -5.33 0.82
N SER A 30 -21.41 -5.26 -0.28
CA SER A 30 -21.09 -6.05 -1.47
C SER A 30 -19.74 -5.62 -2.03
N LEU A 31 -18.84 -6.57 -2.25
CA LEU A 31 -17.51 -6.33 -2.82
C LEU A 31 -17.62 -5.76 -4.24
N ILE A 32 -18.69 -6.09 -4.97
CA ILE A 32 -18.99 -5.52 -6.29
C ILE A 32 -19.26 -4.01 -6.18
N THR A 33 -20.06 -3.60 -5.19
CA THR A 33 -20.33 -2.18 -4.95
C THR A 33 -19.07 -1.45 -4.48
N ALA A 34 -18.23 -2.09 -3.67
CA ALA A 34 -16.94 -1.53 -3.26
C ALA A 34 -16.04 -1.28 -4.48
N ASP A 35 -15.93 -2.25 -5.38
CA ASP A 35 -15.16 -2.16 -6.62
C ASP A 35 -15.63 -1.00 -7.52
N GLN A 36 -16.95 -0.85 -7.70
CA GLN A 36 -17.53 0.27 -8.46
C GLN A 36 -17.15 1.64 -7.86
N ARG A 37 -17.20 1.77 -6.53
CA ARG A 37 -16.82 3.01 -5.83
C ARG A 37 -15.33 3.30 -5.99
N ILE A 38 -14.49 2.28 -5.86
CA ILE A 38 -13.03 2.42 -6.04
C ILE A 38 -12.72 2.89 -7.46
N ARG A 39 -13.35 2.31 -8.49
CA ARG A 39 -13.18 2.76 -9.87
C ARG A 39 -13.61 4.21 -10.09
N ALA A 40 -14.75 4.60 -9.53
CA ALA A 40 -15.23 5.98 -9.63
C ALA A 40 -14.23 6.95 -8.97
N MET A 41 -13.72 6.62 -7.78
CA MET A 41 -12.69 7.42 -7.10
C MET A 41 -11.40 7.48 -7.91
N ASN A 42 -10.90 6.35 -8.40
CA ASN A 42 -9.68 6.28 -9.21
C ASN A 42 -9.80 7.15 -10.47
N LYS A 43 -10.97 7.17 -11.14
CA LYS A 43 -11.20 8.03 -12.30
C LYS A 43 -11.04 9.52 -11.97
N VAL A 44 -11.52 9.97 -10.81
CA VAL A 44 -11.38 11.36 -10.37
C VAL A 44 -9.95 11.66 -9.91
N LEU A 45 -9.37 10.79 -9.08
CA LEU A 45 -8.04 10.96 -8.52
C LEU A 45 -6.93 10.87 -9.57
N LYS A 46 -7.17 10.19 -10.70
CA LYS A 46 -6.19 10.04 -11.79
C LYS A 46 -5.64 11.39 -12.25
N PHE A 47 -6.50 12.40 -12.40
CA PHE A 47 -6.09 13.73 -12.84
C PHE A 47 -5.12 14.39 -11.84
N PHE A 48 -5.42 14.27 -10.54
CA PHE A 48 -4.63 14.91 -9.48
C PHE A 48 -3.37 14.13 -9.11
N SER A 49 -3.39 12.81 -9.27
CA SER A 49 -2.29 11.94 -8.82
C SER A 49 -1.23 11.72 -9.89
N MET A 50 -1.58 11.82 -11.17
CA MET A 50 -0.66 11.52 -12.28
C MET A 50 -0.09 12.76 -12.96
N LYS A 51 -0.47 13.96 -12.50
CA LYS A 51 0.02 15.22 -13.07
C LYS A 51 0.97 15.89 -12.10
N GLU A 52 2.06 16.44 -12.64
CA GLU A 52 2.91 17.35 -11.90
C GLU A 52 2.23 18.73 -11.84
N PHE A 53 2.13 19.28 -10.64
CA PHE A 53 1.61 20.63 -10.43
C PHE A 53 2.78 21.56 -10.13
N ARG A 54 3.06 22.47 -11.06
CA ARG A 54 4.04 23.54 -10.88
C ARG A 54 3.33 24.78 -10.37
N PHE A 55 3.65 25.17 -9.15
CA PHE A 55 3.10 26.38 -8.54
C PHE A 55 4.14 27.51 -8.62
N GLU A 56 3.81 28.55 -9.37
CA GLU A 56 4.65 29.75 -9.48
C GLU A 56 4.55 30.59 -8.20
N THR A 57 5.60 30.57 -7.38
CA THR A 57 5.63 31.27 -6.07
C THR A 57 6.41 32.58 -6.08
N GLY A 58 6.82 33.07 -7.26
CA GLY A 58 7.67 34.26 -7.38
C GLY A 58 7.08 35.53 -6.73
N ASN A 59 5.78 35.75 -6.88
CA ASN A 59 5.10 36.90 -6.27
C ASN A 59 5.08 36.82 -4.74
N VAL A 60 4.81 35.63 -4.18
CA VAL A 60 4.79 35.40 -2.72
C VAL A 60 6.18 35.61 -2.13
N ARG A 61 7.23 35.12 -2.79
CA ARG A 61 8.62 35.35 -2.35
C ARG A 61 8.99 36.83 -2.37
N ARG A 62 8.64 37.57 -3.42
CA ARG A 62 8.88 39.02 -3.50
C ARG A 62 8.09 39.79 -2.45
N LEU A 63 6.84 39.41 -2.20
CA LEU A 63 6.02 40.02 -1.15
C LEU A 63 6.66 39.80 0.22
N ARG A 64 7.05 38.56 0.53
CA ARG A 64 7.73 38.22 1.79
C ARG A 64 8.99 39.05 2.03
N ALA A 65 9.80 39.26 1.00
CA ALA A 65 11.04 40.06 1.10
C ALA A 65 10.78 41.55 1.37
N ARG A 66 9.56 42.05 1.12
CA ARG A 66 9.17 43.46 1.33
C ARG A 66 8.42 43.69 2.63
N LEU A 67 8.04 42.65 3.36
CA LEU A 67 7.31 42.78 4.62
C LEU A 67 8.21 43.42 5.69
N SER A 68 7.63 44.32 6.48
CA SER A 68 8.28 44.82 7.68
C SER A 68 8.45 43.68 8.70
N PRO A 69 9.40 43.77 9.64
CA PRO A 69 9.53 42.76 10.70
C PRO A 69 8.26 42.60 11.56
N ALA A 70 7.44 43.66 11.69
CA ALA A 70 6.17 43.61 12.39
C ALA A 70 5.12 42.81 11.60
N ASP A 71 4.97 43.12 10.30
CA ASP A 71 3.99 42.44 9.45
C ASP A 71 4.37 40.99 9.18
N ALA A 72 5.66 40.68 9.05
CA ALA A 72 6.14 39.32 8.85
C ALA A 72 5.81 38.39 10.04
N LYS A 73 5.69 38.94 11.26
CA LYS A 73 5.25 38.17 12.43
C LYS A 73 3.75 37.87 12.42
N ILE A 74 2.95 38.77 11.85
CA ILE A 74 1.49 38.61 11.76
C ILE A 74 1.14 37.70 10.58
N TYR A 75 1.78 37.95 9.43
CA TYR A 75 1.54 37.26 8.16
C TYR A 75 2.75 36.40 7.80
N ASN A 76 2.79 35.20 8.39
CA ASN A 76 3.85 34.26 8.06
C ASN A 76 3.68 33.67 6.66
N LEU A 77 4.47 34.17 5.71
CA LEU A 77 4.55 33.67 4.34
C LEU A 77 5.68 32.65 4.15
N ASP A 78 6.33 32.21 5.23
CA ASP A 78 7.33 31.16 5.20
C ASP A 78 6.71 29.79 5.46
N VAL A 79 6.81 28.89 4.48
CA VAL A 79 6.39 27.50 4.63
C VAL A 79 7.39 26.66 5.42
N GLN A 80 8.64 27.13 5.55
CA GLN A 80 9.70 26.41 6.28
C GLN A 80 9.54 26.48 7.79
N THR A 81 8.81 27.47 8.30
CA THR A 81 8.55 27.61 9.75
C THR A 81 7.43 26.67 10.22
N ILE A 82 6.73 26.00 9.30
CA ILE A 82 5.66 25.06 9.63
C ILE A 82 6.31 23.77 10.13
N ASN A 83 5.95 23.34 11.33
CA ASN A 83 6.23 21.97 11.77
C ASN A 83 5.29 21.01 11.03
N TRP A 84 5.78 20.48 9.90
CA TRP A 84 5.00 19.62 9.02
C TRP A 84 4.54 18.33 9.72
N ASP A 85 5.33 17.77 10.62
CA ASP A 85 4.96 16.57 11.36
C ASP A 85 3.73 16.79 12.26
N ASP A 86 3.72 17.88 13.02
CA ASP A 86 2.57 18.22 13.87
C ASP A 86 1.35 18.61 13.02
N HIS A 87 1.57 19.39 11.96
CA HIS A 87 0.51 19.78 11.03
C HIS A 87 -0.19 18.56 10.43
N TYR A 88 0.56 17.59 9.89
CA TYR A 88 -0.02 16.38 9.31
C TYR A 88 -0.71 15.50 10.36
N ARG A 89 -0.17 15.39 11.57
CA ARG A 89 -0.83 14.65 12.66
C ARG A 89 -2.18 15.27 13.00
N ASN A 90 -2.25 16.59 13.09
CA ASN A 90 -3.49 17.30 13.40
C ASN A 90 -4.48 17.26 12.22
N PHE A 91 -3.98 17.36 10.99
CA PHE A 91 -4.78 17.16 9.78
C PHE A 91 -5.46 15.79 9.79
N VAL A 92 -4.70 14.69 9.95
CA VAL A 92 -5.25 13.33 9.96
C VAL A 92 -6.27 13.13 11.09
N LYS A 93 -5.98 13.62 12.30
CA LYS A 93 -6.92 13.58 13.42
C LYS A 93 -8.22 14.34 13.09
N GLY A 94 -8.09 15.55 12.55
CA GLY A 94 -9.22 16.39 12.15
C GLY A 94 -10.08 15.74 11.07
N THR A 95 -9.47 15.17 10.03
CA THR A 95 -10.18 14.44 8.98
C THR A 95 -10.99 13.28 9.56
N ARG A 96 -10.38 12.47 10.44
CA ARG A 96 -11.09 11.34 11.07
C ARG A 96 -12.30 11.81 11.89
N ARG A 97 -12.12 12.84 12.71
CA ARG A 97 -13.17 13.34 13.61
C ARG A 97 -14.29 14.08 12.90
N TYR A 98 -13.96 14.99 11.99
CA TYR A 98 -14.93 15.94 11.42
C TYR A 98 -15.42 15.56 10.04
N LEU A 99 -14.57 14.95 9.20
CA LEU A 99 -14.98 14.55 7.84
C LEU A 99 -15.55 13.13 7.83
N LEU A 100 -14.93 12.21 8.55
CA LEU A 100 -15.35 10.80 8.59
C LEU A 100 -16.27 10.47 9.77
N GLY A 101 -16.37 11.35 10.77
CA GLY A 101 -17.23 11.16 11.94
C GLY A 101 -16.80 10.02 12.87
N GLU A 102 -15.53 9.62 12.84
CA GLU A 102 -14.99 8.56 13.71
C GLU A 102 -14.80 9.07 15.15
N LYS A 103 -15.07 8.22 16.16
CA LYS A 103 -14.81 8.56 17.56
C LYS A 103 -13.34 8.30 17.89
N ASP A 104 -12.78 9.09 18.80
CA ASP A 104 -11.38 8.92 19.23
C ASP A 104 -11.12 7.53 19.86
N GLN A 105 -12.16 6.95 20.47
CA GLN A 105 -12.18 5.63 21.08
C GLN A 105 -11.94 4.50 20.05
N ASP A 106 -12.35 4.73 18.80
CA ASP A 106 -12.30 3.74 17.72
C ASP A 106 -10.87 3.51 17.21
N LEU A 107 -9.90 4.36 17.59
CA LEU A 107 -8.53 4.28 17.10
C LEU A 107 -7.84 2.96 17.47
N GLN A 108 -8.05 2.43 18.67
CA GLN A 108 -7.44 1.17 19.08
C GLN A 108 -8.06 -0.02 18.34
N GLU A 109 -9.38 0.02 18.12
CA GLU A 109 -10.07 -0.98 17.33
C GLU A 109 -9.62 -0.97 15.87
N ALA A 110 -9.50 0.22 15.27
CA ALA A 110 -8.98 0.39 13.91
C ALA A 110 -7.56 -0.17 13.76
N LYS A 111 -6.66 0.07 14.73
CA LYS A 111 -5.31 -0.51 14.75
C LYS A 111 -5.31 -2.03 14.82
N ARG A 112 -6.17 -2.62 15.66
CA ARG A 112 -6.34 -4.08 15.76
C ARG A 112 -6.88 -4.65 14.45
N HIS A 113 -7.87 -4.00 13.86
CA HIS A 113 -8.44 -4.39 12.58
C HIS A 113 -7.40 -4.39 11.46
N ILE A 114 -6.64 -3.30 11.30
CA ILE A 114 -5.54 -3.21 10.31
C ILE A 114 -4.50 -4.31 10.54
N THR A 115 -4.17 -4.60 11.80
CA THR A 115 -3.20 -5.66 12.13
C THR A 115 -3.72 -7.04 11.72
N ARG A 116 -5.00 -7.36 12.01
CA ARG A 116 -5.63 -8.61 11.55
C ARG A 116 -5.65 -8.71 10.02
N MET A 117 -6.03 -7.63 9.34
CA MET A 117 -6.04 -7.58 7.88
C MET A 117 -4.65 -7.74 7.28
N ARG A 118 -3.59 -7.21 7.92
CA ARG A 118 -2.21 -7.43 7.51
C ARG A 118 -1.79 -8.90 7.66
N PHE A 119 -2.14 -9.55 8.76
CA PHE A 119 -1.88 -10.98 8.92
C PHE A 119 -2.62 -11.81 7.86
N LEU A 120 -3.90 -11.51 7.62
CA LEU A 120 -4.68 -12.18 6.58
C LEU A 120 -4.06 -11.98 5.19
N HIS A 121 -3.70 -10.75 4.84
CA HIS A 121 -3.05 -10.45 3.57
C HIS A 121 -1.75 -11.23 3.40
N ASN A 122 -0.87 -11.20 4.41
CA ASN A 122 0.40 -11.92 4.37
C ASN A 122 0.20 -13.43 4.25
N ALA A 123 -0.81 -13.99 4.94
CA ALA A 123 -1.17 -15.40 4.82
C ALA A 123 -1.63 -15.75 3.40
N VAL A 124 -2.54 -14.95 2.81
CA VAL A 124 -3.01 -15.13 1.43
C VAL A 124 -1.85 -15.06 0.45
N VAL A 125 -0.99 -14.04 0.56
CA VAL A 125 0.21 -13.90 -0.29
C VAL A 125 1.11 -15.12 -0.16
N LEU A 126 1.39 -15.57 1.07
CA LEU A 126 2.19 -16.77 1.31
C LEU A 126 1.59 -18.01 0.64
N PHE A 127 0.29 -18.26 0.84
CA PHE A 127 -0.39 -19.40 0.23
C PHE A 127 -0.40 -19.32 -1.30
N THR A 128 -0.61 -18.13 -1.88
CA THR A 128 -0.57 -17.93 -3.33
C THR A 128 0.83 -18.18 -3.88
N VAL A 129 1.87 -17.67 -3.24
CA VAL A 129 3.26 -17.88 -3.65
C VAL A 129 3.65 -19.35 -3.54
N VAL A 130 3.36 -20.00 -2.42
CA VAL A 130 3.64 -21.43 -2.21
C VAL A 130 2.87 -22.30 -3.21
N GLY A 131 1.59 -21.99 -3.44
CA GLY A 131 0.76 -22.68 -4.42
C GLY A 131 1.31 -22.54 -5.84
N PHE A 132 1.74 -21.34 -6.22
CA PHE A 132 2.36 -21.06 -7.51
C PHE A 132 3.69 -21.80 -7.69
N ILE A 133 4.58 -21.77 -6.69
CA ILE A 133 5.83 -22.54 -6.70
C ILE A 133 5.55 -24.03 -6.84
N ARG A 134 4.59 -24.57 -6.07
CA ARG A 134 4.22 -25.98 -6.16
C ARG A 134 3.68 -26.34 -7.55
N LEU A 135 2.89 -25.47 -8.16
CA LEU A 135 2.38 -25.66 -9.52
C LEU A 135 3.54 -25.70 -10.54
N LEU A 136 4.49 -24.77 -10.45
CA LEU A 136 5.67 -24.75 -11.32
C LEU A 136 6.52 -26.02 -11.18
N LEU A 137 6.72 -26.49 -9.94
CA LEU A 137 7.47 -27.71 -9.63
C LEU A 137 6.80 -29.00 -10.13
N ARG A 138 5.53 -28.96 -10.58
CA ARG A 138 4.92 -30.11 -11.27
C ARG A 138 5.50 -30.32 -12.66
N HIS A 139 6.07 -29.29 -13.28
CA HIS A 139 6.67 -29.41 -14.60
C HIS A 139 8.06 -30.08 -14.48
N PRO A 140 8.32 -31.19 -15.19
CA PRO A 140 9.54 -31.99 -15.01
C PRO A 140 10.82 -31.19 -15.29
N VAL A 141 10.83 -30.37 -16.33
CA VAL A 141 11.97 -29.49 -16.67
C VAL A 141 12.28 -28.49 -15.55
N ILE A 142 11.26 -27.84 -14.99
CA ILE A 142 11.46 -26.85 -13.91
C ILE A 142 11.96 -27.56 -12.65
N LYS A 143 11.37 -28.73 -12.36
CA LYS A 143 11.79 -29.58 -11.25
C LYS A 143 13.29 -29.92 -11.36
N GLU A 144 13.74 -30.42 -12.50
CA GLU A 144 15.15 -30.79 -12.72
C GLU A 144 16.08 -29.58 -12.62
N ILE A 145 15.72 -28.44 -13.20
CA ILE A 145 16.50 -27.20 -13.09
C ILE A 145 16.63 -26.78 -11.62
N VAL A 146 15.53 -26.81 -10.85
CA VAL A 146 15.53 -26.38 -9.45
C VAL A 146 16.36 -27.31 -8.56
N TYR A 147 16.18 -28.63 -8.68
CA TYR A 147 16.97 -29.59 -7.89
C TYR A 147 18.44 -29.62 -8.31
N GLY A 148 18.74 -29.48 -9.61
CA GLY A 148 20.11 -29.38 -10.11
C GLY A 148 20.83 -28.14 -9.60
N PHE A 149 20.16 -26.98 -9.60
CA PHE A 149 20.69 -25.76 -9.01
C PHE A 149 20.93 -25.90 -7.50
N PHE A 150 19.96 -26.47 -6.77
CA PHE A 150 20.09 -26.70 -5.33
C PHE A 150 21.26 -27.65 -5.00
N ALA A 151 21.44 -28.73 -5.77
CA ALA A 151 22.55 -29.65 -5.61
C ALA A 151 23.91 -28.98 -5.86
N LEU A 152 24.01 -28.11 -6.88
CA LEU A 152 25.20 -27.31 -7.15
C LEU A 152 25.49 -26.35 -6.00
N LEU A 153 24.47 -25.66 -5.48
CA LEU A 153 24.62 -24.77 -4.33
C LEU A 153 25.16 -25.52 -3.10
N MET A 154 24.57 -26.68 -2.79
CA MET A 154 25.00 -27.51 -1.67
C MET A 154 26.43 -28.03 -1.84
N SER A 155 26.84 -28.40 -3.06
CA SER A 155 28.21 -28.85 -3.32
C SER A 155 29.23 -27.72 -3.19
N LEU A 156 28.88 -26.50 -3.63
CA LEU A 156 29.71 -25.31 -3.43
C LEU A 156 29.83 -24.94 -1.95
N LEU A 157 28.71 -24.97 -1.21
CA LEU A 157 28.70 -24.71 0.24
C LEU A 157 29.53 -25.74 1.00
N HIS A 158 29.39 -27.03 0.66
CA HIS A 158 30.20 -28.10 1.24
C HIS A 158 31.69 -27.91 0.95
N SER A 159 32.05 -27.60 -0.30
CA SER A 159 33.42 -27.32 -0.71
C SER A 159 34.02 -26.08 0.00
N ALA A 160 33.22 -25.04 0.23
CA ALA A 160 33.64 -23.86 0.98
C ALA A 160 33.81 -24.18 2.48
N TYR A 161 32.87 -24.93 3.08
CA TYR A 161 32.94 -25.37 4.47
C TYR A 161 34.19 -26.19 4.75
N MET A 162 34.49 -27.18 3.90
CA MET A 162 35.68 -28.01 4.01
C MET A 162 36.97 -27.21 3.89
N ARG A 163 36.99 -26.13 3.09
CA ARG A 163 38.15 -25.23 2.97
C ARG A 163 38.38 -24.37 4.20
N VAL A 164 37.32 -23.90 4.85
CA VAL A 164 37.40 -23.09 6.07
C VAL A 164 37.78 -23.93 7.29
N THR A 165 37.33 -25.19 7.36
CA THR A 165 37.66 -26.10 8.48
C THR A 165 39.02 -26.77 8.35
N ALA A 166 39.64 -26.74 7.18
CA ALA A 166 40.99 -27.27 6.95
C ALA A 166 42.12 -26.22 7.14
N GLN A 167 41.77 -24.97 7.45
CA GLN A 167 42.69 -23.89 7.87
C GLN A 167 42.71 -23.76 9.39
#